data_AF-A0A8H4NDF6-F1
#
_entry.id   AF-A0A8H4NDF6-F1
#
_cell.length_a   1.000
_cell.length_b   1.000
_cell.length_c   1.000
_cell.angle_alpha   90.00
_cell.angle_beta   90.00
_cell.angle_gamma   90.00
#
_symmetry.space_group_name_H-M   'P 1'
#
loop_
_entity.id
_entity.type
_entity.pdbx_description
1 polymer ?
#
loop_
_entity_poly.entity_id
_entity_poly.type
_entity_poly.pdbx_seq_one_letter_code
_entity_poly.pdbx_strand_id
1 'polypeptide(L)'
;MTVLYENIDPNGDTLIIISYLAVLTQSADEPVAAEEPAAAVEPLAVEEPAAAYEPDHIDGHSTLSSIDGTTHCHEGLGERLSERLKVSKKHLTVASRRARVMFQRDYRESRETEVDGLYHWRIEPLFDSEALRIVMKVVHAQAQDLPDEVTLQMIVSIAEVVDDLQCHDALSFFVKVWINRLSESVPSQMCDELVQWIFVASVFGLDEKFKQATRVAIMRSTGPIDILGLPMRPGIFDKIEQKRQDLLEDLIAQLNDVLNNLCSDRSCRVLACRLMMLGALTHEMKNTNLHSPRPARPFRNQSLSSALEAVRQFDSPSLYLPSEGIYHYSFDEFDSSFQGSKEDVWVLQKDTLSSSRRKKKDRGLFDAEDDEQLSKTPKRLTFHCCRLQAHLEPVIDLLEAKVFTLDIGGF
;
A
#
# COMPACT_ATOMS: atom_id res chain seq x y z
N MET A 1 21.08 -35.92 15.06
CA MET A 1 21.57 -34.82 14.21
C MET A 1 21.60 -35.33 12.79
N THR A 2 20.58 -35.00 11.99
CA THR A 2 20.54 -35.39 10.59
C THR A 2 21.28 -34.30 9.81
N VAL A 3 22.36 -34.69 9.13
CA VAL A 3 23.18 -33.79 8.34
C VAL A 3 22.89 -34.03 6.87
N LEU A 4 22.31 -33.05 6.20
CA LEU A 4 22.20 -33.03 4.75
C LEU A 4 23.50 -32.42 4.21
N TYR A 5 24.22 -33.20 3.42
CA TYR A 5 25.49 -32.79 2.83
C TYR A 5 25.37 -32.84 1.31
N GLU A 6 25.61 -31.72 0.65
CA GLU A 6 25.65 -31.61 -0.80
C GLU A 6 26.99 -31.07 -1.28
N ASN A 7 27.52 -31.69 -2.33
CA ASN A 7 28.80 -31.33 -2.91
C ASN A 7 28.58 -30.51 -4.19
N ILE A 8 28.58 -29.19 -4.07
CA ILE A 8 28.42 -28.29 -5.22
C ILE A 8 29.75 -28.21 -5.98
N ASP A 9 30.87 -28.01 -5.29
CA ASP A 9 32.19 -28.05 -5.93
C ASP A 9 33.03 -29.21 -5.36
N PRO A 10 33.32 -30.27 -6.15
CA PRO A 10 34.17 -31.37 -5.72
C PRO A 10 35.54 -30.93 -5.22
N ASN A 11 36.10 -29.87 -5.81
CA ASN A 11 37.36 -29.24 -5.44
C ASN A 11 37.19 -28.08 -4.47
N GLY A 12 35.98 -27.89 -3.93
CA GLY A 12 35.67 -26.86 -2.97
C GLY A 12 36.54 -26.93 -1.72
N ASP A 13 36.88 -25.77 -1.19
CA ASP A 13 37.69 -25.57 0.01
C ASP A 13 36.85 -24.99 1.16
N THR A 14 35.56 -24.73 0.92
CA THR A 14 34.66 -24.08 1.88
C THR A 14 33.42 -24.92 2.12
N LEU A 15 33.00 -25.03 3.38
CA LEU A 15 31.72 -25.57 3.81
C LEU A 15 30.84 -24.44 4.31
N ILE A 16 29.73 -24.19 3.61
CA ILE A 16 28.63 -23.39 4.15
C ILE A 16 27.82 -24.30 5.07
N ILE A 17 27.62 -23.86 6.32
CA ILE A 17 26.94 -24.64 7.35
C ILE A 17 25.74 -23.84 7.84
N ILE A 18 24.55 -24.43 7.69
CA ILE A 18 23.30 -23.92 8.22
C ILE A 18 22.83 -24.87 9.31
N SER A 19 22.34 -24.33 10.42
CA SER A 19 21.87 -25.12 11.56
C SER A 19 20.45 -24.71 11.93
N TYR A 20 19.52 -25.66 11.80
CA TYR A 20 18.12 -25.48 12.16
C TYR A 20 17.84 -26.14 13.52
N LEU A 21 16.96 -25.53 14.31
CA LEU A 21 16.37 -26.18 15.47
C LEU A 21 15.14 -26.96 14.99
N ALA A 22 15.12 -28.29 15.12
CA ALA A 22 13.89 -29.03 14.81
C ALA A 22 12.83 -28.69 15.85
N VAL A 23 11.74 -28.06 15.40
CA VAL A 23 10.51 -27.98 16.18
C VAL A 23 9.84 -29.34 16.03
N LEU A 24 9.80 -30.12 17.11
CA LEU A 24 8.99 -31.34 17.16
C LEU A 24 7.51 -30.91 17.19
N THR A 25 6.86 -30.81 16.03
CA THR A 25 5.40 -30.82 15.96
C THR A 25 4.95 -32.25 16.29
N GLN A 26 4.60 -32.49 17.55
CA GLN A 26 3.91 -33.72 17.92
C GLN A 26 2.50 -33.66 17.34
N SER A 27 2.31 -34.27 16.16
CA SER A 27 0.99 -34.67 15.71
C SER A 27 0.55 -35.87 16.57
N ALA A 28 -0.22 -35.59 17.61
CA ALA A 28 -0.97 -36.63 18.31
C ALA A 28 -2.15 -37.03 17.43
N ASP A 29 -1.93 -38.05 16.58
CA ASP A 29 -3.00 -38.85 16.01
C ASP A 29 -3.14 -40.10 16.89
N GLU A 30 -4.03 -40.02 17.89
CA GLU A 30 -4.76 -41.20 18.37
C GLU A 30 -6.27 -40.85 18.44
N PRO A 31 -7.15 -41.79 18.03
CA PRO A 31 -8.56 -41.48 17.79
C PRO A 31 -9.35 -41.50 19.10
N VAL A 32 -9.99 -40.37 19.44
CA VAL A 32 -10.95 -40.30 20.54
C VAL A 32 -12.31 -40.79 20.05
N ALA A 33 -12.75 -41.94 20.56
CA ALA A 33 -14.12 -42.41 20.47
C ALA A 33 -15.05 -41.54 21.34
N ALA A 34 -16.19 -41.16 20.75
CA ALA A 34 -17.22 -40.31 21.33
C ALA A 34 -17.91 -40.95 22.54
N GLU A 35 -18.15 -40.16 23.60
CA GLU A 35 -19.43 -40.09 24.34
C GLU A 35 -19.55 -38.73 25.05
N GLU A 36 -20.70 -38.08 24.91
CA GLU A 36 -21.26 -36.96 25.70
C GLU A 36 -22.72 -37.38 26.04
N PRO A 37 -23.51 -36.69 26.88
CA PRO A 37 -23.23 -35.66 27.91
C PRO A 37 -23.97 -35.92 29.25
N ALA A 38 -23.68 -35.13 30.30
CA ALA A 38 -24.65 -34.86 31.37
C ALA A 38 -24.42 -33.50 32.09
N ALA A 39 -25.18 -32.50 31.61
CA ALA A 39 -26.01 -31.53 32.34
C ALA A 39 -25.52 -30.82 33.64
N ALA A 40 -25.52 -29.48 33.52
CA ALA A 40 -26.18 -28.49 34.38
C ALA A 40 -25.39 -27.80 35.52
N VAL A 41 -25.22 -26.48 35.38
CA VAL A 41 -25.87 -25.37 36.15
C VAL A 41 -24.92 -24.15 36.25
N GLU A 42 -25.38 -23.00 35.77
CA GLU A 42 -24.85 -21.63 35.96
C GLU A 42 -25.65 -20.93 37.12
N PRO A 43 -25.40 -19.66 37.56
CA PRO A 43 -24.23 -18.76 37.44
C PRO A 43 -23.92 -17.87 38.70
N LEU A 44 -22.92 -16.95 38.57
CA LEU A 44 -22.76 -15.62 39.24
C LEU A 44 -22.42 -15.62 40.77
N ALA A 45 -21.60 -14.74 41.37
CA ALA A 45 -21.17 -13.37 41.05
C ALA A 45 -20.04 -12.88 42.02
N VAL A 46 -19.46 -11.70 41.69
CA VAL A 46 -19.01 -10.59 42.59
C VAL A 46 -17.54 -10.52 43.10
N GLU A 47 -16.85 -9.54 42.49
CA GLU A 47 -16.01 -8.44 43.03
C GLU A 47 -14.58 -8.62 43.59
N GLU A 48 -13.70 -7.83 42.97
CA GLU A 48 -12.47 -7.16 43.45
C GLU A 48 -12.67 -6.41 44.79
N PRO A 49 -11.63 -5.97 45.57
CA PRO A 49 -10.49 -5.23 45.02
C PRO A 49 -9.11 -5.34 45.72
N ALA A 50 -8.10 -4.92 44.95
CA ALA A 50 -6.96 -4.06 45.27
C ALA A 50 -6.32 -4.06 46.68
N ALA A 51 -5.00 -4.33 46.71
CA ALA A 51 -4.06 -3.49 47.46
C ALA A 51 -2.62 -3.69 46.93
N ALA A 52 -2.04 -2.58 46.47
CA ALA A 52 -0.63 -2.44 46.14
C ALA A 52 0.24 -2.40 47.41
N TYR A 53 1.43 -2.99 47.37
CA TYR A 53 2.62 -2.51 48.09
C TYR A 53 3.88 -3.09 47.43
N GLU A 54 4.67 -2.22 46.82
CA GLU A 54 6.12 -2.37 46.62
C GLU A 54 6.83 -1.50 47.67
N PRO A 55 8.17 -1.49 47.77
CA PRO A 55 9.12 -2.61 47.76
C PRO A 55 10.04 -2.49 49.00
N ASP A 56 10.91 -3.46 49.28
CA ASP A 56 12.19 -3.10 49.89
C ASP A 56 13.31 -4.12 49.64
N HIS A 57 14.45 -3.51 49.38
CA HIS A 57 15.76 -4.02 49.02
C HIS A 57 16.48 -4.60 50.26
N ILE A 58 17.39 -5.57 50.06
CA ILE A 58 18.78 -5.55 50.59
C ILE A 58 19.48 -6.88 50.28
N ASP A 59 20.71 -6.71 49.79
CA ASP A 59 21.76 -7.66 49.48
C ASP A 59 22.17 -8.59 50.63
N GLY A 60 22.77 -9.73 50.30
CA GLY A 60 23.54 -10.51 51.28
C GLY A 60 24.04 -11.86 50.81
N HIS A 61 25.26 -11.88 50.28
CA HIS A 61 26.05 -13.07 49.96
C HIS A 61 26.20 -14.07 51.12
N SER A 62 26.21 -15.39 50.81
CA SER A 62 27.32 -16.34 51.07
C SER A 62 26.90 -17.76 51.49
N THR A 63 27.17 -18.70 50.58
CA THR A 63 27.80 -20.04 50.74
C THR A 63 27.22 -21.16 51.63
N LEU A 64 27.06 -22.30 50.92
CA LEU A 64 27.38 -23.70 51.26
C LEU A 64 26.44 -24.51 52.16
N SER A 65 25.70 -25.45 51.55
CA SER A 65 25.78 -26.89 51.87
C SER A 65 25.07 -27.72 50.80
N SER A 66 25.81 -28.67 50.22
CA SER A 66 25.32 -29.72 49.34
C SER A 66 24.28 -30.59 50.03
N ILE A 67 23.19 -30.92 49.31
CA ILE A 67 22.49 -32.21 49.45
C ILE A 67 22.04 -32.63 48.05
N ASP A 68 22.45 -33.84 47.69
CA ASP A 68 22.09 -34.58 46.48
C ASP A 68 20.59 -34.57 46.21
N GLY A 69 20.25 -34.31 44.96
CA GLY A 69 18.90 -34.43 44.43
C GLY A 69 19.01 -34.51 42.92
N THR A 70 19.36 -35.69 42.43
CA THR A 70 19.32 -36.09 41.02
C THR A 70 18.00 -35.68 40.39
N THR A 71 17.96 -34.47 39.85
CA THR A 71 16.89 -34.02 38.98
C THR A 71 17.42 -34.23 37.59
N HIS A 72 16.97 -35.33 36.98
CA HIS A 72 17.17 -35.62 35.57
C HIS A 72 16.52 -34.47 34.79
N CYS A 73 17.29 -33.43 34.51
CA CYS A 73 16.92 -32.42 33.53
C CYS A 73 16.87 -33.18 32.20
N HIS A 74 15.66 -33.56 31.77
CA HIS A 74 15.39 -33.92 30.39
C HIS A 74 15.73 -32.68 29.55
N GLU A 75 17.00 -32.57 29.15
CA GLU A 75 17.38 -31.84 27.96
C GLU A 75 16.52 -32.43 26.84
N GLY A 76 15.53 -31.66 26.40
CA GLY A 76 14.80 -31.99 25.18
C GLY A 76 15.82 -32.09 24.06
N LEU A 77 16.16 -33.31 23.67
CA LEU A 77 16.90 -33.62 22.44
C LEU A 77 15.99 -33.23 21.25
N GLY A 78 15.88 -31.93 21.00
CA GLY A 78 15.48 -31.45 19.69
C GLY A 78 16.56 -31.90 18.71
N GLU A 79 16.20 -32.74 17.74
CA GLU A 79 17.14 -33.17 16.71
C GLU A 79 17.64 -31.95 15.93
N ARG A 80 18.90 -31.56 16.13
CA ARG A 80 19.48 -30.47 15.35
C ARG A 80 19.66 -30.93 13.91
N LEU A 81 18.97 -30.28 12.97
CA LEU A 81 19.18 -30.49 11.54
C LEU A 81 20.29 -29.53 11.09
N SER A 82 21.23 -30.02 10.27
CA SER A 82 22.27 -29.18 9.71
C SER A 82 22.45 -29.47 8.23
N GLU A 83 22.41 -28.43 7.43
CA GLU A 83 22.71 -28.49 6.01
C GLU A 83 24.14 -28.01 5.78
N ARG A 84 24.86 -28.72 4.90
CA ARG A 84 26.25 -28.45 4.56
C ARG A 84 26.40 -28.46 3.05
N LEU A 85 26.85 -27.33 2.51
CA LEU A 85 27.15 -27.19 1.08
C LEU A 85 28.65 -27.03 0.91
N LYS A 86 29.30 -27.96 0.19
CA LYS A 86 30.71 -27.84 -0.19
C LYS A 86 30.85 -27.01 -1.45
N VAL A 87 31.57 -25.89 -1.34
CA VAL A 87 31.68 -24.82 -2.34
C VAL A 87 33.12 -24.32 -2.43
N SER A 88 33.44 -23.57 -3.48
CA SER A 88 34.73 -22.91 -3.68
C SER A 88 34.70 -21.47 -3.16
N LYS A 89 35.61 -21.16 -2.24
CA LYS A 89 35.92 -19.81 -1.77
C LYS A 89 36.20 -18.87 -2.93
N LYS A 90 36.92 -19.36 -3.96
CA LYS A 90 37.28 -18.54 -5.11
C LYS A 90 36.05 -18.10 -5.90
N HIS A 91 35.14 -19.02 -6.22
CA HIS A 91 33.88 -18.67 -6.90
C HIS A 91 33.01 -17.75 -6.04
N LEU A 92 32.87 -18.05 -4.74
CA LEU A 92 32.14 -17.22 -3.80
C LEU A 92 32.69 -15.78 -3.72
N THR A 93 34.00 -15.59 -3.53
CA THR A 93 34.60 -14.26 -3.35
C THR A 93 34.61 -13.42 -4.63
N VAL A 94 34.59 -14.06 -5.81
CA VAL A 94 34.41 -13.39 -7.09
C VAL A 94 32.97 -12.87 -7.23
N ALA A 95 31.97 -13.73 -6.97
CA ALA A 95 30.57 -13.39 -7.20
C ALA A 95 29.91 -12.58 -6.06
N SER A 96 30.27 -12.84 -4.81
CA SER A 96 29.65 -12.26 -3.62
C SER A 96 30.57 -11.23 -2.95
N ARG A 97 30.05 -10.00 -2.83
CA ARG A 97 30.76 -8.95 -2.07
C ARG A 97 30.83 -9.29 -0.58
N ARG A 98 29.76 -9.83 0.02
CA ARG A 98 29.76 -10.25 1.43
C ARG A 98 30.82 -11.31 1.68
N ALA A 99 30.89 -12.35 0.84
CA ALA A 99 31.90 -13.40 0.93
C ALA A 99 33.31 -12.82 0.82
N ARG A 100 33.56 -11.94 -0.15
CA ARG A 100 34.86 -11.28 -0.32
C ARG A 100 35.29 -10.54 0.94
N VAL A 101 34.40 -9.76 1.56
CA VAL A 101 34.70 -9.03 2.79
C VAL A 101 34.92 -9.98 3.97
N MET A 102 34.10 -11.02 4.09
CA MET A 102 34.22 -12.03 5.15
C MET A 102 35.58 -12.73 5.08
N PHE A 103 35.96 -13.23 3.90
CA PHE A 103 37.19 -14.00 3.72
C PHE A 103 38.48 -13.17 3.68
N GLN A 104 38.39 -11.84 3.54
CA GLN A 104 39.54 -10.93 3.61
C GLN A 104 39.90 -10.51 5.05
N ARG A 105 38.99 -10.65 5.99
CA ARG A 105 39.18 -10.23 7.39
C ARG A 105 39.61 -11.41 8.24
N ASP A 106 40.19 -11.14 9.41
CA ASP A 106 40.63 -12.16 10.38
C ASP A 106 39.46 -12.73 11.22
N TYR A 107 38.38 -13.13 10.57
CA TYR A 107 37.27 -13.85 11.23
C TYR A 107 37.62 -15.32 11.48
N ARG A 108 36.82 -16.03 12.28
CA ARG A 108 37.05 -17.47 12.52
C ARG A 108 36.81 -18.27 11.25
N GLU A 109 35.83 -17.83 10.47
CA GLU A 109 35.39 -18.43 9.23
C GLU A 109 36.39 -18.20 8.07
N SER A 110 37.33 -17.26 8.22
CA SER A 110 38.41 -17.03 7.25
C SER A 110 39.66 -17.87 7.54
N ARG A 111 39.61 -18.75 8.54
CA ARG A 111 40.67 -19.71 8.86
C ARG A 111 40.19 -21.13 8.55
N GLU A 112 41.09 -21.94 8.01
CA GLU A 112 40.84 -23.36 7.79
C GLU A 112 40.72 -24.08 9.13
N THR A 113 39.78 -25.01 9.21
CA THR A 113 39.63 -25.84 10.40
C THR A 113 40.74 -26.89 10.42
N GLU A 114 41.41 -27.04 11.56
CA GLU A 114 42.49 -28.03 11.73
C GLU A 114 42.03 -29.49 11.54
N VAL A 115 40.72 -29.73 11.60
CA VAL A 115 40.10 -31.07 11.53
C VAL A 115 39.97 -31.57 10.09
N ASP A 116 39.47 -30.75 9.17
CA ASP A 116 39.18 -31.16 7.79
C ASP A 116 39.90 -30.31 6.73
N GLY A 117 40.63 -29.27 7.14
CA GLY A 117 41.33 -28.35 6.24
C GLY A 117 40.41 -27.44 5.43
N LEU A 118 39.13 -27.30 5.83
CA LEU A 118 38.14 -26.50 5.10
C LEU A 118 37.79 -25.22 5.85
N TYR A 119 37.45 -24.17 5.10
CA TYR A 119 36.84 -22.97 5.66
C TYR A 119 35.40 -23.25 6.05
N HIS A 120 35.01 -22.99 7.31
CA HIS A 120 33.64 -23.19 7.76
C HIS A 120 32.92 -21.86 7.85
N TRP A 121 32.05 -21.56 6.88
CA TRP A 121 31.20 -20.38 6.92
C TRP A 121 29.83 -20.74 7.49
N ARG A 122 29.58 -20.32 8.73
CA ARG A 122 28.29 -20.50 9.37
C ARG A 122 27.35 -19.37 8.95
N ILE A 123 26.20 -19.74 8.41
CA ILE A 123 25.13 -18.82 8.06
C ILE A 123 23.93 -19.17 8.94
N GLU A 124 23.26 -18.16 9.48
CA GLU A 124 22.04 -18.35 10.24
C GLU A 124 20.93 -18.93 9.34
N PRO A 125 19.99 -19.73 9.88
CA PRO A 125 18.92 -20.36 9.11
C PRO A 125 17.84 -19.35 8.71
N LEU A 126 18.23 -18.33 7.94
CA LEU A 126 17.38 -17.24 7.49
C LEU A 126 16.79 -17.52 6.10
N PHE A 127 17.38 -18.45 5.35
CA PHE A 127 17.08 -18.65 3.94
C PHE A 127 16.39 -19.98 3.69
N ASP A 128 15.55 -19.99 2.66
CA ASP A 128 15.11 -21.23 2.05
C ASP A 128 16.31 -22.02 1.50
N SER A 129 16.35 -23.31 1.83
CA SER A 129 17.44 -24.23 1.49
C SER A 129 17.62 -24.38 -0.02
N GLU A 130 16.50 -24.48 -0.76
CA GLU A 130 16.53 -24.63 -2.21
C GLU A 130 17.00 -23.35 -2.90
N ALA A 131 16.51 -22.20 -2.44
CA ALA A 131 16.95 -20.90 -2.94
C ALA A 131 18.47 -20.72 -2.77
N LEU A 132 19.01 -21.02 -1.58
CA LEU A 132 20.45 -20.96 -1.35
C LEU A 132 21.21 -21.89 -2.29
N ARG A 133 20.73 -23.13 -2.46
CA ARG A 133 21.33 -24.09 -3.37
C ARG A 133 21.37 -23.58 -4.81
N ILE A 134 20.28 -23.00 -5.30
CA ILE A 134 20.20 -22.39 -6.63
C ILE A 134 21.24 -21.28 -6.78
N VAL A 135 21.33 -20.37 -5.80
CA VAL A 135 22.35 -19.30 -5.81
C VAL A 135 23.75 -19.89 -5.87
N MET A 136 24.04 -20.90 -5.06
CA MET A 136 25.35 -21.53 -5.04
C MET A 136 25.67 -22.23 -6.37
N LYS A 137 24.73 -22.95 -6.98
CA LYS A 137 24.93 -23.55 -8.32
C LYS A 137 25.24 -22.49 -9.37
N VAL A 138 24.52 -21.36 -9.37
CA VAL A 138 24.80 -20.25 -10.29
C VAL A 138 26.22 -19.70 -10.08
N VAL A 139 26.60 -19.42 -8.83
CA VAL A 139 27.94 -18.92 -8.49
C VAL A 139 29.05 -19.87 -8.94
N HIS A 140 28.79 -21.18 -8.97
CA HIS A 140 29.72 -22.22 -9.39
C HIS A 140 29.58 -22.63 -10.86
N ALA A 141 28.86 -21.83 -11.67
CA ALA A 141 28.65 -22.05 -13.10
C ALA A 141 27.98 -23.40 -13.45
N GLN A 142 27.17 -23.94 -12.54
CA GLN A 142 26.40 -25.18 -12.73
C GLN A 142 24.99 -24.89 -13.24
N ALA A 143 24.91 -24.19 -14.38
CA ALA A 143 23.65 -23.75 -14.94
C ALA A 143 22.76 -24.90 -15.48
N GLN A 144 23.35 -26.08 -15.76
CA GLN A 144 22.62 -27.22 -16.32
C GLN A 144 21.64 -27.87 -15.33
N ASP A 145 21.89 -27.73 -14.03
CA ASP A 145 21.08 -28.32 -12.96
C ASP A 145 20.10 -27.31 -12.33
N LEU A 146 19.84 -26.21 -13.04
CA LEU A 146 18.89 -25.19 -12.61
C LEU A 146 17.49 -25.50 -13.13
N PRO A 147 16.44 -25.20 -12.34
CA PRO A 147 15.08 -25.33 -12.81
C PRO A 147 14.81 -24.39 -14.00
N ASP A 148 14.08 -24.90 -15.00
CA ASP A 148 13.66 -24.11 -16.16
C ASP A 148 12.57 -23.08 -15.80
N GLU A 149 11.71 -23.43 -14.85
CA GLU A 149 10.61 -22.61 -14.37
C GLU A 149 10.71 -22.47 -12.85
N VAL A 150 10.50 -21.25 -12.36
CA VAL A 150 10.61 -20.91 -10.94
C VAL A 150 9.43 -20.02 -10.61
N THR A 151 8.73 -20.31 -9.51
CA THR A 151 7.59 -19.51 -9.05
C THR A 151 8.05 -18.14 -8.54
N LEU A 152 7.17 -17.13 -8.53
CA LEU A 152 7.49 -15.83 -7.92
C LEU A 152 8.02 -15.98 -6.48
N GLN A 153 7.39 -16.83 -5.67
CA GLN A 153 7.81 -17.07 -4.28
C GLN A 153 9.25 -17.59 -4.18
N MET A 154 9.65 -18.51 -5.07
CA MET A 154 11.03 -19.00 -5.10
C MET A 154 12.01 -17.92 -5.61
N ILE A 155 11.59 -17.06 -6.55
CA ILE A 155 12.41 -15.90 -6.97
C ILE A 155 12.60 -14.91 -5.81
N VAL A 156 11.57 -14.70 -4.98
CA VAL A 156 11.68 -13.88 -3.76
C VAL A 156 12.70 -14.49 -2.81
N SER A 157 12.63 -15.79 -2.53
CA SER A 157 13.61 -16.46 -1.66
C SER A 157 15.03 -16.43 -2.23
N ILE A 158 15.18 -16.55 -3.55
CA ILE A 158 16.46 -16.32 -4.24
C ILE A 158 16.93 -14.87 -4.04
N ALA A 159 16.03 -13.89 -4.15
CA ALA A 159 16.35 -12.48 -3.95
C ALA A 159 16.84 -12.18 -2.52
N GLU A 160 16.27 -12.82 -1.50
CA GLU A 160 16.72 -12.70 -0.11
C GLU A 160 18.17 -13.15 0.06
N VAL A 161 18.51 -14.32 -0.50
CA VAL A 161 19.89 -14.83 -0.50
C VAL A 161 20.82 -13.90 -1.28
N VAL A 162 20.38 -13.41 -2.42
CA VAL A 162 21.19 -12.55 -3.31
C VAL A 162 21.48 -11.18 -2.69
N ASP A 163 20.48 -10.58 -2.03
CA ASP A 163 20.64 -9.28 -1.36
C ASP A 163 21.60 -9.41 -0.17
N ASP A 164 21.41 -10.44 0.65
CA ASP A 164 22.29 -10.72 1.80
C ASP A 164 23.73 -11.03 1.37
N LEU A 165 23.93 -11.94 0.41
CA LEU A 165 25.26 -12.27 -0.10
C LEU A 165 25.84 -11.16 -0.99
N GLN A 166 25.03 -10.18 -1.39
CA GLN A 166 25.39 -9.10 -2.29
C GLN A 166 26.01 -9.63 -3.60
N CYS A 167 25.27 -10.52 -4.30
CA CYS A 167 25.71 -11.18 -5.54
C CYS A 167 24.73 -11.02 -6.72
N HIS A 168 24.00 -9.90 -6.78
CA HIS A 168 22.97 -9.63 -7.79
C HIS A 168 23.45 -9.78 -9.24
N ASP A 169 24.69 -9.33 -9.54
CA ASP A 169 25.25 -9.43 -10.89
C ASP A 169 25.31 -10.87 -11.42
N ALA A 170 25.70 -11.81 -10.54
CA ALA A 170 25.84 -13.22 -10.90
C ALA A 170 24.50 -13.88 -11.27
N LEU A 171 23.39 -13.41 -10.68
CA LEU A 171 22.06 -13.98 -10.90
C LEU A 171 21.17 -13.17 -11.85
N SER A 172 21.58 -11.94 -12.20
CA SER A 172 20.78 -11.00 -13.00
C SER A 172 20.26 -11.60 -14.31
N PHE A 173 21.06 -12.41 -15.01
CA PHE A 173 20.64 -13.07 -16.25
C PHE A 173 19.57 -14.14 -16.01
N PHE A 174 19.81 -15.04 -15.06
CA PHE A 174 18.90 -16.16 -14.76
C PHE A 174 17.53 -15.67 -14.30
N VAL A 175 17.52 -14.67 -13.41
CA VAL A 175 16.28 -14.10 -12.90
C VAL A 175 15.47 -13.41 -14.01
N LYS A 176 16.13 -12.71 -14.95
CA LYS A 176 15.43 -12.16 -16.13
C LYS A 176 14.81 -13.26 -16.99
N VAL A 177 15.49 -14.40 -17.17
CA VAL A 177 14.93 -15.54 -17.90
C VAL A 177 13.73 -16.13 -17.18
N TRP A 178 13.82 -16.40 -15.88
CA TRP A 178 12.70 -16.94 -15.11
C TRP A 178 11.52 -15.98 -15.07
N ILE A 179 11.75 -14.68 -14.85
CA ILE A 179 10.70 -13.65 -14.85
C ILE A 179 9.99 -13.55 -16.21
N ASN A 180 10.70 -13.76 -17.32
CA ASN A 180 10.07 -13.76 -18.65
C ASN A 180 9.25 -15.03 -18.92
N ARG A 181 9.49 -16.10 -18.18
CA ARG A 181 8.73 -17.36 -18.24
C ARG A 181 7.57 -17.42 -17.25
N LEU A 182 7.54 -16.53 -16.26
CA LEU A 182 6.41 -16.40 -15.34
C LEU A 182 5.14 -16.06 -16.13
N SER A 183 4.06 -16.77 -15.82
CA SER A 183 2.71 -16.40 -16.23
C SER A 183 2.21 -15.18 -15.46
N GLU A 184 2.71 -15.00 -14.23
CA GLU A 184 2.39 -13.88 -13.35
C GLU A 184 2.98 -12.56 -13.87
N SER A 185 2.16 -11.51 -13.81
CA SER A 185 2.58 -10.14 -14.11
C SER A 185 2.50 -9.28 -12.85
N VAL A 186 3.07 -8.08 -12.90
CA VAL A 186 2.99 -7.14 -11.77
C VAL A 186 1.51 -6.85 -11.46
N PRO A 187 1.05 -7.08 -10.22
CA PRO A 187 -0.35 -6.85 -9.83
C PRO A 187 -0.80 -5.42 -10.06
N SER A 188 -2.08 -5.23 -10.37
CA SER A 188 -2.72 -3.91 -10.54
C SER A 188 -3.35 -3.35 -9.26
N GLN A 189 -3.31 -4.13 -8.17
CA GLN A 189 -3.88 -3.82 -6.87
C GLN A 189 -2.85 -4.04 -5.76
N MET A 190 -3.11 -3.49 -4.57
CA MET A 190 -2.32 -3.79 -3.38
C MET A 190 -2.55 -5.24 -2.94
N CYS A 191 -1.47 -6.02 -2.90
CA CYS A 191 -1.42 -7.37 -2.36
C CYS A 191 0.04 -7.73 -2.01
N ASP A 192 0.24 -8.86 -1.35
CA ASP A 192 1.57 -9.32 -0.93
C ASP A 192 2.50 -9.55 -2.14
N GLU A 193 1.96 -10.07 -3.25
CA GLU A 193 2.72 -10.25 -4.50
C GLU A 193 3.25 -8.92 -5.05
N LEU A 194 2.53 -7.81 -4.87
CA LEU A 194 3.02 -6.49 -5.31
C LEU A 194 4.27 -6.08 -4.52
N VAL A 195 4.25 -6.33 -3.21
CA VAL A 195 5.39 -6.05 -2.32
C VAL A 195 6.58 -6.92 -2.71
N GLN A 196 6.34 -8.20 -3.00
CA GLN A 196 7.35 -9.13 -3.52
C GLN A 196 7.94 -8.66 -4.86
N TRP A 197 7.11 -8.18 -5.79
CA TRP A 197 7.58 -7.61 -7.06
C TRP A 197 8.46 -6.37 -6.86
N ILE A 198 8.09 -5.47 -5.92
CA ILE A 198 8.91 -4.30 -5.58
C ILE A 198 10.28 -4.77 -5.06
N PHE A 199 10.29 -5.76 -4.16
CA PHE A 199 11.53 -6.32 -3.62
C PHE A 199 12.42 -6.91 -4.71
N VAL A 200 11.91 -7.87 -5.48
CA VAL A 200 12.64 -8.55 -6.56
C VAL A 200 13.17 -7.53 -7.58
N ALA A 201 12.32 -6.58 -8.00
CA ALA A 201 12.73 -5.58 -8.96
C ALA A 201 13.81 -4.63 -8.41
N SER A 202 13.79 -4.34 -7.09
CA SER A 202 14.83 -3.53 -6.44
C SER A 202 16.17 -4.25 -6.31
N VAL A 203 16.17 -5.57 -6.04
CA VAL A 203 17.38 -6.39 -5.90
C VAL A 203 18.08 -6.59 -7.24
N PHE A 204 17.30 -6.84 -8.30
CA PHE A 204 17.85 -7.18 -9.62
C PHE A 204 17.88 -6.02 -10.63
N GLY A 205 17.53 -4.80 -10.22
CA GLY A 205 17.54 -3.61 -11.09
C GLY A 205 16.58 -3.75 -12.28
N LEU A 206 15.34 -4.16 -12.02
CA LEU A 206 14.31 -4.34 -13.05
C LEU A 206 13.47 -3.07 -13.19
N ASP A 207 14.07 -2.00 -13.72
CA ASP A 207 13.53 -0.63 -13.70
C ASP A 207 12.05 -0.53 -14.10
N GLU A 208 11.66 -1.14 -15.22
CA GLU A 208 10.28 -1.05 -15.71
C GLU A 208 9.27 -1.75 -14.79
N LYS A 209 9.63 -2.92 -14.26
CA LYS A 209 8.78 -3.64 -13.28
C LYS A 209 8.75 -2.91 -11.95
N PHE A 210 9.87 -2.33 -11.52
CA PHE A 210 9.96 -1.52 -10.32
C PHE A 210 9.07 -0.28 -10.40
N LYS A 211 9.16 0.50 -11.50
CA LYS A 211 8.28 1.65 -11.75
C LYS A 211 6.82 1.25 -11.78
N GLN A 212 6.48 0.16 -12.46
CA GLN A 212 5.10 -0.34 -12.53
C GLN A 212 4.56 -0.70 -11.14
N ALA A 213 5.31 -1.50 -10.37
CA ALA A 213 4.87 -1.99 -9.06
C ALA A 213 4.76 -0.86 -8.03
N THR A 214 5.77 0.01 -7.97
CA THR A 214 5.76 1.16 -7.06
C THR A 214 4.68 2.18 -7.42
N ARG A 215 4.38 2.37 -8.71
CA ARG A 215 3.25 3.20 -9.13
C ARG A 215 1.92 2.67 -8.60
N VAL A 216 1.67 1.36 -8.73
CA VAL A 216 0.46 0.74 -8.16
C VAL A 216 0.43 0.97 -6.65
N ALA A 217 1.57 0.81 -5.96
CA ALA A 217 1.67 1.06 -4.53
C ALA A 217 1.32 2.50 -4.15
N ILE A 218 1.86 3.50 -4.84
CA ILE A 218 1.54 4.92 -4.61
C ILE A 218 0.06 5.22 -4.86
N MET A 219 -0.51 4.65 -5.92
CA MET A 219 -1.90 4.91 -6.31
C MET A 219 -2.92 4.28 -5.35
N ARG A 220 -2.65 3.05 -4.89
CA ARG A 220 -3.63 2.18 -4.26
C ARG A 220 -3.43 1.99 -2.75
N SER A 221 -2.25 2.25 -2.20
CA SER A 221 -2.04 2.15 -0.75
C SER A 221 -2.86 3.21 0.00
N THR A 222 -3.22 2.86 1.22
CA THR A 222 -4.05 3.68 2.12
C THR A 222 -3.30 4.10 3.39
N GLY A 223 -2.00 3.79 3.46
CA GLY A 223 -1.12 4.01 4.59
C GLY A 223 0.19 3.23 4.43
N PRO A 224 0.96 3.09 5.53
CA PRO A 224 2.19 2.30 5.55
C PRO A 224 1.95 0.87 5.06
N ILE A 225 2.83 0.40 4.18
CA ILE A 225 2.75 -0.93 3.58
C ILE A 225 3.56 -1.91 4.43
N ASP A 226 2.99 -3.10 4.67
CA ASP A 226 3.71 -4.19 5.31
C ASP A 226 4.81 -4.71 4.37
N ILE A 227 6.03 -4.77 4.90
CA ILE A 227 7.24 -5.24 4.19
C ILE A 227 7.37 -6.77 4.21
N LEU A 228 6.44 -7.49 4.85
CA LEU A 228 6.35 -8.96 4.84
C LEU A 228 7.60 -9.65 5.41
N GLY A 229 8.35 -8.95 6.27
CA GLY A 229 9.62 -9.45 6.80
C GLY A 229 10.77 -9.52 5.77
N LEU A 230 10.58 -9.03 4.54
CA LEU A 230 11.61 -9.07 3.50
C LEU A 230 12.76 -8.10 3.84
N PRO A 231 14.02 -8.46 3.51
CA PRO A 231 15.22 -7.65 3.79
C PRO A 231 15.32 -6.47 2.81
N MET A 232 14.34 -5.58 2.83
CA MET A 232 14.28 -4.47 1.89
C MET A 232 15.16 -3.32 2.34
N ARG A 233 15.82 -2.66 1.37
CA ARG A 233 16.62 -1.47 1.66
C ARG A 233 15.74 -0.44 2.38
N PRO A 234 16.23 0.15 3.49
CA PRO A 234 15.52 1.19 4.19
C PRO A 234 15.13 2.32 3.23
N GLY A 235 13.88 2.77 3.30
CA GLY A 235 13.43 3.95 2.56
C GLY A 235 12.66 3.71 1.26
N ILE A 236 12.58 2.50 0.70
CA ILE A 236 11.75 2.27 -0.50
C ILE A 236 10.28 2.56 -0.18
N PHE A 237 9.73 1.91 0.85
CA PHE A 237 8.34 2.09 1.26
C PHE A 237 8.08 3.45 1.90
N ASP A 238 9.07 4.02 2.59
CA ASP A 238 8.96 5.39 3.11
C ASP A 238 8.83 6.40 1.97
N LYS A 239 9.60 6.24 0.88
CA LYS A 239 9.48 7.07 -0.32
C LYS A 239 8.13 6.87 -1.02
N ILE A 240 7.63 5.63 -1.12
CA ILE A 240 6.29 5.34 -1.67
C ILE A 240 5.21 6.06 -0.86
N GLU A 241 5.26 5.94 0.46
CA GLU A 241 4.31 6.56 1.37
C GLU A 241 4.41 8.09 1.33
N GLN A 242 5.63 8.64 1.32
CA GLN A 242 5.86 10.07 1.16
C GLN A 242 5.26 10.59 -0.14
N LYS A 243 5.50 9.90 -1.28
CA LYS A 243 4.95 10.30 -2.58
C LYS A 243 3.44 10.23 -2.62
N ARG A 244 2.82 9.21 -2.01
CA ARG A 244 1.36 9.16 -1.85
C ARG A 244 0.85 10.38 -1.10
N GLN A 245 1.46 10.71 0.04
CA GLN A 245 1.06 11.86 0.84
C GLN A 245 1.25 13.19 0.08
N ASP A 246 2.37 13.36 -0.62
CA ASP A 246 2.66 14.56 -1.41
C ASP A 246 1.61 14.78 -2.52
N LEU A 247 1.20 13.71 -3.21
CA LEU A 247 0.20 13.78 -4.27
C LEU A 247 -1.22 14.04 -3.75
N LEU A 248 -1.58 13.47 -2.59
CA LEU A 248 -2.86 13.77 -1.94
C LEU A 248 -2.90 15.22 -1.45
N GLU A 249 -1.79 15.72 -0.89
CA GLU A 249 -1.68 17.11 -0.46
C GLU A 249 -1.78 18.08 -1.66
N ASP A 250 -1.13 17.75 -2.78
CA ASP A 250 -1.21 18.51 -4.03
C ASP A 250 -2.62 18.49 -4.63
N LEU A 251 -3.32 17.35 -4.60
CA LEU A 251 -4.72 17.25 -5.01
C LEU A 251 -5.60 18.19 -4.19
N ILE A 252 -5.49 18.16 -2.86
CA ILE A 252 -6.27 19.02 -1.99
C ILE A 252 -5.92 20.50 -2.25
N ALA A 253 -4.65 20.84 -2.45
CA ALA A 253 -4.24 22.20 -2.78
C ALA A 253 -4.88 22.67 -4.10
N GLN A 254 -4.81 21.87 -5.16
CA GLN A 254 -5.39 22.20 -6.45
C GLN A 254 -6.93 22.35 -6.40
N LEU A 255 -7.63 21.51 -5.63
CA LEU A 255 -9.08 21.66 -5.43
C LEU A 255 -9.43 22.97 -4.69
N ASN A 256 -8.61 23.37 -3.71
CA ASN A 256 -8.78 24.67 -3.05
C ASN A 256 -8.50 25.84 -4.00
N ASP A 257 -7.54 25.71 -4.91
CA ASP A 257 -7.30 26.71 -5.96
C ASP A 257 -8.49 26.82 -6.92
N VAL A 258 -9.13 25.70 -7.27
CA VAL A 258 -10.40 25.72 -8.03
C VAL A 258 -11.49 26.46 -7.27
N LEU A 259 -11.67 26.21 -5.97
CA LEU A 259 -12.61 26.98 -5.13
C LEU A 259 -12.32 28.49 -5.16
N ASN A 260 -11.06 28.89 -5.01
CA ASN A 260 -10.65 30.30 -5.06
C ASN A 260 -10.89 30.94 -6.45
N ASN A 261 -10.68 30.17 -7.52
CA ASN A 261 -10.94 30.60 -8.89
C ASN A 261 -12.44 30.75 -9.18
N LEU A 262 -13.29 29.90 -8.59
CA LEU A 262 -14.74 30.01 -8.64
C LEU A 262 -15.26 31.23 -7.87
N CYS A 263 -14.61 31.63 -6.78
CA CYS A 263 -14.90 32.90 -6.08
C CYS A 263 -14.58 34.13 -6.93
N SER A 264 -13.65 34.01 -7.89
CA SER A 264 -13.21 35.11 -8.74
C SER A 264 -14.08 35.26 -10.01
N ASP A 265 -14.11 36.44 -10.63
CA ASP A 265 -14.87 36.70 -11.88
C ASP A 265 -14.24 36.04 -13.14
N ARG A 266 -13.24 35.16 -12.96
CA ARG A 266 -12.42 34.61 -14.05
C ARG A 266 -12.99 33.32 -14.65
N SER A 267 -13.75 32.55 -13.89
CA SER A 267 -14.29 31.24 -14.30
C SER A 267 -15.56 31.36 -15.14
N CYS A 268 -16.47 32.26 -14.77
CA CYS A 268 -17.68 32.58 -15.52
C CYS A 268 -18.22 33.97 -15.11
N ARG A 269 -18.70 34.75 -16.08
CA ARG A 269 -19.30 36.07 -15.82
C ARG A 269 -20.65 35.97 -15.11
N VAL A 270 -21.33 34.81 -15.20
CA VAL A 270 -22.63 34.57 -14.55
C VAL A 270 -22.42 34.22 -13.07
N LEU A 271 -22.84 35.10 -12.16
CA LEU A 271 -22.72 34.88 -10.71
C LEU A 271 -23.43 33.61 -10.24
N ALA A 272 -24.65 33.34 -10.73
CA ALA A 272 -25.40 32.14 -10.37
C ALA A 272 -24.67 30.84 -10.73
N CYS A 273 -23.97 30.83 -11.88
CA CYS A 273 -23.14 29.69 -12.29
C CYS A 273 -22.00 29.45 -11.30
N ARG A 274 -21.26 30.51 -10.93
CA ARG A 274 -20.15 30.41 -9.97
C ARG A 274 -20.60 29.94 -8.60
N LEU A 275 -21.69 30.49 -8.08
CA LEU A 275 -22.24 30.07 -6.78
C LEU A 275 -22.68 28.61 -6.81
N MET A 276 -23.28 28.15 -7.91
CA MET A 276 -23.71 26.76 -8.06
C MET A 276 -22.51 25.80 -8.11
N MET A 277 -21.49 26.10 -8.91
CA MET A 277 -20.28 25.29 -8.98
C MET A 277 -19.50 25.31 -7.66
N LEU A 278 -19.42 26.46 -7.00
CA LEU A 278 -18.79 26.59 -5.69
C LEU A 278 -19.53 25.78 -4.62
N GLY A 279 -20.86 25.85 -4.60
CA GLY A 279 -21.70 25.07 -3.70
C GLY A 279 -21.55 23.56 -3.93
N ALA A 280 -21.60 23.13 -5.20
CA ALA A 280 -21.40 21.74 -5.60
C ALA A 280 -20.01 21.23 -5.19
N LEU A 281 -18.94 21.94 -5.57
CA LEU A 281 -17.58 21.54 -5.24
C LEU A 281 -17.35 21.48 -3.71
N THR A 282 -17.83 22.48 -2.97
CA THR A 282 -17.72 22.49 -1.50
C THR A 282 -18.46 21.32 -0.86
N HIS A 283 -19.65 20.99 -1.38
CA HIS A 283 -20.46 19.86 -0.92
C HIS A 283 -19.75 18.53 -1.18
N GLU A 284 -19.30 18.31 -2.42
CA GLU A 284 -18.64 17.07 -2.83
C GLU A 284 -17.30 16.84 -2.12
N MET A 285 -16.49 17.88 -1.96
CA MET A 285 -15.23 17.79 -1.22
C MET A 285 -15.46 17.49 0.28
N LYS A 286 -16.59 17.91 0.86
CA LYS A 286 -16.93 17.53 2.25
C LYS A 286 -17.34 16.08 2.34
N ASN A 287 -18.14 15.59 1.40
CA ASN A 287 -18.63 14.21 1.40
C ASN A 287 -17.53 13.18 1.14
N THR A 288 -16.48 13.57 0.43
CA THR A 288 -15.35 12.69 0.10
C THR A 288 -14.15 12.85 1.03
N ASN A 289 -14.35 13.53 2.18
CA ASN A 289 -13.31 13.81 3.16
C ASN A 289 -12.09 14.52 2.55
N LEU A 290 -12.30 15.52 1.69
CA LEU A 290 -11.25 16.34 1.07
C LEU A 290 -11.25 17.80 1.57
N HIS A 291 -12.22 18.21 2.41
CA HIS A 291 -12.42 19.62 2.79
C HIS A 291 -12.40 19.93 4.30
N SER A 292 -13.05 19.16 5.18
CA SER A 292 -13.18 19.57 6.60
C SER A 292 -13.45 18.41 7.59
N PRO A 293 -12.63 18.25 8.65
CA PRO A 293 -11.35 18.93 8.84
C PRO A 293 -10.42 18.61 7.67
N ARG A 294 -9.60 19.57 7.24
CA ARG A 294 -8.68 19.37 6.12
C ARG A 294 -7.86 18.11 6.39
N PRO A 295 -7.90 17.11 5.49
CA PRO A 295 -7.11 15.90 5.69
C PRO A 295 -5.65 16.32 5.83
N ALA A 296 -5.01 15.83 6.88
CA ALA A 296 -3.62 16.09 7.14
C ALA A 296 -2.85 14.78 7.01
N ARG A 297 -1.54 14.90 6.79
CA ARG A 297 -0.63 13.76 6.82
C ARG A 297 -0.89 12.93 8.10
N PRO A 298 -0.94 11.59 8.01
CA PRO A 298 -0.53 10.77 6.85
C PRO A 298 -1.70 10.35 5.93
N PHE A 299 -2.85 11.03 5.92
CA PHE A 299 -4.01 10.66 5.07
C PHE A 299 -4.39 9.17 5.16
N ARG A 300 -4.60 8.68 6.40
CA ARG A 300 -4.93 7.26 6.64
C ARG A 300 -6.24 6.89 5.95
N ASN A 301 -6.31 5.67 5.45
CA ASN A 301 -7.49 5.09 4.79
C ASN A 301 -7.90 5.79 3.48
N GLN A 302 -7.02 6.60 2.89
CA GLN A 302 -7.28 7.30 1.63
C GLN A 302 -6.21 6.95 0.60
N SER A 303 -6.63 6.33 -0.50
CA SER A 303 -5.76 6.09 -1.65
C SER A 303 -5.87 7.24 -2.65
N LEU A 304 -4.81 7.48 -3.41
CA LEU A 304 -4.84 8.47 -4.48
C LEU A 304 -5.84 8.08 -5.57
N SER A 305 -5.94 6.79 -5.91
CA SER A 305 -6.94 6.28 -6.86
C SER A 305 -8.37 6.61 -6.41
N SER A 306 -8.73 6.31 -5.16
CA SER A 306 -10.07 6.61 -4.65
C SER A 306 -10.36 8.11 -4.63
N ALA A 307 -9.35 8.94 -4.33
CA ALA A 307 -9.51 10.39 -4.31
C ALA A 307 -9.71 10.96 -5.74
N LEU A 308 -8.93 10.50 -6.71
CA LEU A 308 -9.09 10.91 -8.12
C LEU A 308 -10.42 10.42 -8.70
N GLU A 309 -10.83 9.19 -8.37
CA GLU A 309 -12.13 8.65 -8.79
C GLU A 309 -13.31 9.43 -8.18
N ALA A 310 -13.21 9.81 -6.90
CA ALA A 310 -14.17 10.70 -6.26
C ALA A 310 -14.27 12.04 -7.00
N VAL A 311 -13.14 12.69 -7.30
CA VAL A 311 -13.11 13.99 -7.99
C VAL A 311 -13.69 13.90 -9.41
N ARG A 312 -13.51 12.78 -10.11
CA ARG A 312 -14.13 12.54 -11.43
C ARG A 312 -15.66 12.46 -11.38
N GLN A 313 -16.23 12.11 -10.23
CA GLN A 313 -17.67 12.01 -10.04
C GLN A 313 -18.30 13.34 -9.60
N PHE A 314 -17.49 14.37 -9.34
CA PHE A 314 -18.01 15.67 -8.93
C PHE A 314 -18.75 16.33 -10.10
N ASP A 315 -20.03 16.61 -9.90
CA ASP A 315 -20.85 17.29 -10.90
C ASP A 315 -21.57 18.49 -10.28
N SER A 316 -21.92 19.44 -11.14
CA SER A 316 -22.73 20.60 -10.78
C SER A 316 -24.10 20.50 -11.44
N PRO A 317 -25.20 20.84 -10.73
CA PRO A 317 -26.52 20.87 -11.33
C PRO A 317 -26.58 21.76 -12.58
N SER A 318 -27.43 21.38 -13.54
CA SER A 318 -27.66 22.16 -14.76
C SER A 318 -28.27 23.53 -14.43
N LEU A 319 -27.66 24.60 -14.97
CA LEU A 319 -28.16 25.96 -14.80
C LEU A 319 -28.96 26.39 -16.04
N TYR A 320 -30.20 26.84 -15.80
CA TYR A 320 -31.05 27.45 -16.80
C TYR A 320 -31.34 28.91 -16.43
N LEU A 321 -31.11 29.83 -17.37
CA LEU A 321 -31.26 31.26 -17.17
C LEU A 321 -32.40 31.82 -18.04
N PRO A 322 -33.16 32.81 -17.55
CA PRO A 322 -34.10 33.59 -18.36
C PRO A 322 -33.49 34.07 -19.68
N SER A 323 -34.20 33.86 -20.78
CA SER A 323 -33.77 34.30 -22.12
C SER A 323 -33.96 35.81 -22.35
N GLU A 324 -34.56 36.55 -21.41
CA GLU A 324 -35.02 37.92 -21.64
C GLU A 324 -33.97 38.97 -21.29
N GLY A 325 -33.47 39.65 -22.33
CA GLY A 325 -32.83 40.96 -22.26
C GLY A 325 -31.30 40.92 -22.12
N ILE A 326 -30.61 40.77 -23.24
CA ILE A 326 -29.22 41.23 -23.41
C ILE A 326 -29.21 42.75 -23.20
N TYR A 327 -29.23 43.20 -21.96
CA TYR A 327 -28.86 44.55 -21.59
C TYR A 327 -27.77 44.41 -20.53
N HIS A 328 -26.55 44.71 -20.97
CA HIS A 328 -25.28 44.60 -20.24
C HIS A 328 -24.74 43.19 -19.97
N TYR A 329 -24.28 42.52 -21.02
CA TYR A 329 -22.92 41.95 -21.06
C TYR A 329 -22.61 41.60 -22.52
N SER A 330 -21.66 42.30 -23.14
CA SER A 330 -21.23 42.02 -24.51
C SER A 330 -20.77 40.56 -24.62
N PHE A 331 -21.46 39.84 -25.48
CA PHE A 331 -21.14 38.51 -25.96
C PHE A 331 -20.20 38.70 -27.15
N ASP A 332 -18.92 38.38 -26.99
CA ASP A 332 -18.07 38.12 -28.16
C ASP A 332 -18.41 36.71 -28.64
N GLU A 333 -18.74 36.62 -29.92
CA GLU A 333 -19.10 35.40 -30.63
C GLU A 333 -18.04 34.31 -30.44
N PHE A 334 -18.44 33.20 -29.80
CA PHE A 334 -17.83 31.92 -30.09
C PHE A 334 -18.93 30.92 -30.45
N ASP A 335 -18.70 30.27 -31.58
CA ASP A 335 -19.62 29.47 -32.38
C ASP A 335 -20.24 28.32 -31.57
N SER A 336 -21.56 28.36 -31.37
CA SER A 336 -22.31 27.27 -30.73
C SER A 336 -23.36 26.71 -31.69
N SER A 337 -22.91 25.93 -32.66
CA SER A 337 -23.76 25.04 -33.43
C SER A 337 -24.13 23.82 -32.59
N PHE A 338 -25.16 23.94 -31.74
CA PHE A 338 -25.84 22.79 -31.14
C PHE A 338 -27.36 22.97 -31.22
N GLN A 339 -28.00 22.24 -32.13
CA GLN A 339 -29.46 22.15 -32.24
C GLN A 339 -29.97 21.10 -31.25
N GLY A 340 -30.30 21.53 -30.04
CA GLY A 340 -31.07 20.72 -29.10
C GLY A 340 -32.50 20.50 -29.61
N SER A 341 -32.97 19.25 -29.51
CA SER A 341 -34.33 18.83 -29.85
C SER A 341 -35.38 19.62 -29.07
N LYS A 342 -36.51 19.88 -29.73
CA LYS A 342 -37.50 20.89 -29.36
C LYS A 342 -38.59 20.35 -28.42
N GLU A 343 -38.27 19.41 -27.53
CA GLU A 343 -39.31 18.60 -26.86
C GLU A 343 -39.47 18.73 -25.33
N ASP A 344 -38.63 19.47 -24.59
CA ASP A 344 -38.84 19.65 -23.14
C ASP A 344 -39.15 21.10 -22.75
N VAL A 345 -40.42 21.50 -22.83
CA VAL A 345 -40.90 22.78 -22.27
C VAL A 345 -41.27 22.56 -20.80
N TRP A 346 -40.35 22.89 -19.89
CA TRP A 346 -40.60 22.89 -18.45
C TRP A 346 -41.48 24.09 -18.04
N VAL A 347 -42.61 23.83 -17.39
CA VAL A 347 -43.47 24.86 -16.79
C VAL A 347 -43.00 25.12 -15.35
N LEU A 348 -42.53 26.33 -15.06
CA LEU A 348 -42.18 26.74 -13.70
C LEU A 348 -43.45 26.84 -12.83
N GLN A 349 -43.70 25.82 -12.01
CA GLN A 349 -44.76 25.84 -11.03
C GLN A 349 -44.25 26.54 -9.76
N LYS A 350 -44.96 27.58 -9.30
CA LYS A 350 -44.60 28.30 -8.07
C LYS A 350 -44.92 27.38 -6.89
N ASP A 351 -43.93 27.04 -6.07
CA ASP A 351 -44.16 26.26 -4.85
C ASP A 351 -45.12 27.02 -3.93
N THR A 352 -46.37 26.56 -3.87
CA THR A 352 -47.35 27.04 -2.89
C THR A 352 -47.09 26.36 -1.56
N LEU A 353 -45.92 26.61 -0.95
CA LEU A 353 -45.77 26.38 0.48
C LEU A 353 -46.61 27.41 1.22
N SER A 354 -47.91 27.11 1.37
CA SER A 354 -48.83 27.82 2.23
C SER A 354 -48.29 27.76 3.65
N SER A 355 -47.60 28.82 4.08
CA SER A 355 -47.39 29.10 5.49
C SER A 355 -48.77 29.21 6.14
N SER A 356 -49.16 28.18 6.91
CA SER A 356 -50.35 28.18 7.74
C SER A 356 -50.19 29.22 8.86
N ARG A 357 -50.41 30.50 8.53
CA ARG A 357 -50.72 31.53 9.51
C ARG A 357 -52.23 31.65 9.56
N ARG A 358 -52.82 31.12 10.64
CA ARG A 358 -54.23 31.28 11.01
C ARG A 358 -54.65 32.76 10.88
N LYS A 359 -55.39 33.09 9.81
CA LYS A 359 -56.02 34.40 9.66
C LYS A 359 -57.29 34.43 10.50
N LYS A 360 -57.25 35.19 11.60
CA LYS A 360 -58.43 35.57 12.38
C LYS A 360 -59.31 36.46 11.49
N LYS A 361 -60.58 36.07 11.39
CA LYS A 361 -61.61 36.68 10.58
C LYS A 361 -61.95 38.06 11.12
N ASP A 362 -61.59 39.12 10.39
CA ASP A 362 -62.28 40.40 10.51
C ASP A 362 -62.74 40.85 9.12
N ARG A 363 -64.03 41.19 9.06
CA ARG A 363 -64.73 41.71 7.89
C ARG A 363 -64.32 43.16 7.70
N GLY A 364 -63.76 43.49 6.54
CA GLY A 364 -63.41 44.85 6.18
C GLY A 364 -63.36 45.01 4.67
N LEU A 365 -64.45 45.55 4.15
CA LEU A 365 -64.69 46.15 2.84
C LEU A 365 -63.46 46.91 2.28
N PHE A 366 -62.78 46.37 1.27
CA PHE A 366 -62.00 47.15 0.29
C PHE A 366 -61.97 46.38 -1.03
N ASP A 367 -62.27 47.11 -2.09
CA ASP A 367 -62.47 46.64 -3.45
C ASP A 367 -61.26 45.88 -3.99
N ALA A 368 -61.55 44.87 -4.81
CA ALA A 368 -60.56 44.16 -5.60
C ALA A 368 -60.02 45.11 -6.67
N GLU A 369 -58.90 45.78 -6.38
CA GLU A 369 -58.03 46.27 -7.43
C GLU A 369 -57.33 45.05 -8.03
N ASP A 370 -57.58 44.82 -9.32
CA ASP A 370 -56.87 43.86 -10.16
C ASP A 370 -55.36 44.17 -10.10
N ASP A 371 -54.67 43.50 -9.18
CA ASP A 371 -53.22 43.46 -9.15
C ASP A 371 -52.76 42.51 -10.28
N GLU A 372 -52.86 43.02 -11.51
CA GLU A 372 -52.22 42.47 -12.71
C GLU A 372 -50.70 42.64 -12.58
N GLN A 373 -50.13 42.06 -11.53
CA GLN A 373 -48.70 41.80 -11.42
C GLN A 373 -48.39 40.72 -12.44
N LEU A 374 -48.18 41.19 -13.67
CA LEU A 374 -47.53 40.50 -14.77
C LEU A 374 -46.59 39.45 -14.18
N SER A 375 -46.98 38.17 -14.23
CA SER A 375 -46.19 37.10 -13.68
C SER A 375 -44.83 37.17 -14.36
N LYS A 376 -43.80 37.65 -13.64
CA LYS A 376 -42.41 37.78 -14.12
C LYS A 376 -41.76 36.39 -14.27
N THR A 377 -42.50 35.44 -14.81
CA THR A 377 -42.01 34.12 -15.20
C THR A 377 -41.36 34.28 -16.56
N PRO A 378 -40.06 33.96 -16.69
CA PRO A 378 -39.35 34.11 -17.94
C PRO A 378 -40.00 33.24 -19.02
N LYS A 379 -40.31 33.82 -20.18
CA LYS A 379 -41.04 33.12 -21.26
C LYS A 379 -40.22 32.02 -21.94
N ARG A 380 -38.90 32.07 -21.80
CA ARG A 380 -37.95 31.09 -22.34
C ARG A 380 -36.75 30.99 -21.41
N LEU A 381 -36.25 29.78 -21.21
CA LEU A 381 -35.00 29.52 -20.49
C LEU A 381 -33.91 29.11 -21.49
N THR A 382 -32.67 29.47 -21.19
CA THR A 382 -31.47 29.10 -21.95
C THR A 382 -30.58 28.27 -21.05
N PHE A 383 -30.04 27.18 -21.58
CA PHE A 383 -29.09 26.33 -20.87
C PHE A 383 -27.72 27.02 -20.81
N HIS A 384 -27.12 27.08 -19.63
CA HIS A 384 -25.78 27.61 -19.43
C HIS A 384 -24.75 26.46 -19.47
N CYS A 385 -23.74 26.58 -20.33
CA CYS A 385 -22.85 25.47 -20.69
C CYS A 385 -21.70 25.19 -19.72
N CYS A 386 -21.41 26.09 -18.77
CA CYS A 386 -20.34 25.86 -17.80
C CYS A 386 -20.64 24.65 -16.91
N ARG A 387 -19.62 23.81 -16.69
CA ARG A 387 -19.68 22.60 -15.86
C ARG A 387 -18.49 22.56 -14.92
N LEU A 388 -18.72 22.05 -13.71
CA LEU A 388 -17.64 21.86 -12.73
C LEU A 388 -16.52 20.96 -13.28
N GLN A 389 -16.88 19.90 -14.01
CA GLN A 389 -15.93 18.95 -14.59
C GLN A 389 -14.83 19.61 -15.44
N ALA A 390 -15.16 20.67 -16.21
CA ALA A 390 -14.18 21.38 -17.05
C ALA A 390 -13.07 22.08 -16.24
N HIS A 391 -13.31 22.33 -14.95
CA HIS A 391 -12.30 22.87 -14.02
C HIS A 391 -11.52 21.77 -13.31
N LEU A 392 -12.04 20.54 -13.23
CA LEU A 392 -11.45 19.43 -12.51
C LEU A 392 -10.58 18.52 -13.40
N GLU A 393 -10.94 18.37 -14.68
CA GLU A 393 -10.17 17.57 -15.65
C GLU A 393 -8.68 17.97 -15.71
N PRO A 394 -8.32 19.27 -15.81
CA PRO A 394 -6.91 19.66 -15.84
C PRO A 394 -6.14 19.30 -14.57
N VAL A 395 -6.82 19.29 -13.41
CA VAL A 395 -6.23 18.93 -12.11
C VAL A 395 -5.94 17.42 -12.08
N ILE A 396 -6.90 16.61 -12.54
CA ILE A 396 -6.75 15.16 -12.63
C ILE A 396 -5.61 14.81 -13.59
N ASP A 397 -5.61 15.36 -14.80
CA ASP A 397 -4.60 15.09 -15.83
C ASP A 397 -3.20 15.46 -15.35
N LEU A 398 -3.06 16.61 -14.66
CA LEU A 398 -1.79 17.05 -14.09
C LEU A 398 -1.26 16.06 -13.05
N LEU A 399 -2.12 15.59 -12.14
CA LEU A 399 -1.72 14.63 -11.11
C LEU A 399 -1.38 13.27 -11.68
N GLU A 400 -2.15 12.78 -12.66
CA GLU A 400 -1.85 11.52 -13.32
C GLU A 400 -0.52 11.60 -14.06
N ALA A 401 -0.25 12.68 -14.78
CA ALA A 401 1.04 12.92 -15.43
C ALA A 401 2.21 12.96 -14.42
N LYS A 402 2.00 13.56 -13.23
CA LYS A 402 2.99 13.52 -12.14
C LYS A 402 3.27 12.09 -11.72
N VAL A 403 2.25 11.24 -11.56
CA VAL A 403 2.43 9.82 -11.20
C VAL A 403 3.25 9.06 -12.24
N PHE A 404 3.03 9.30 -13.54
CA PHE A 404 3.77 8.63 -14.62
C PHE A 404 5.24 9.05 -14.72
N THR A 405 5.59 10.25 -14.25
CA THR A 405 6.95 10.80 -14.29
C THR A 405 7.72 10.58 -12.98
N LEU A 406 7.13 9.85 -12.02
CA LEU A 406 7.78 9.54 -10.76
C LEU A 406 8.99 8.63 -10.99
N ASP A 407 10.17 9.19 -10.77
CA ASP A 407 11.37 8.41 -10.57
C ASP A 407 11.57 8.19 -9.07
N ILE A 408 11.43 6.93 -8.65
CA ILE A 408 11.87 6.49 -7.32
C ILE A 408 13.34 5.99 -7.40
N GLY A 409 13.87 5.85 -8.62
CA GLY A 409 15.22 5.39 -9.00
C GLY A 409 16.33 6.37 -8.67
N GLY A 410 16.46 6.69 -7.38
CA GLY A 410 17.72 7.13 -6.81
C GLY A 410 18.10 6.14 -5.72
N PHE A 411 18.71 5.02 -6.12
CA PHE A 411 19.14 3.93 -5.24
C PHE A 411 20.53 3.44 -5.58
#